data_AF-A0A8T2LG17-F1
#
_entry.id   AF-A0A8T2LG17-F1
#
_cell.length_a   1.000
_cell.length_b   1.000
_cell.length_c   1.000
_cell.angle_alpha   90.00
_cell.angle_beta   90.00
_cell.angle_gamma   90.00
#
_symmetry.space_group_name_H-M   'P 1'
#
loop_
_entity.id
_entity.type
_entity.pdbx_description
1 polymer ?
#
loop_
_entity_poly.entity_id
_entity_poly.type
_entity_poly.pdbx_seq_one_letter_code
_entity_poly.pdbx_strand_id
1 'polypeptide(L)' 'AQALKCKHCSDIQKMPPYCEKTEERECSIGSNKCITIDFAKPAYGQVRRCATHRECEDKVPSQVQIHCCDEDLCN' A
#
# COMPACT_ATOMS: atom_id res chain seq x y z
N ALA A 1 -11.49 18.46 7.81
CA ALA A 1 -11.34 17.00 7.68
C ALA A 1 -9.92 16.65 8.14
N GLN A 2 -9.75 15.68 9.03
CA GLN A 2 -8.42 15.12 9.32
C GLN A 2 -7.95 14.34 8.09
N ALA A 3 -6.67 14.44 7.77
CA ALA A 3 -6.08 13.68 6.68
C ALA A 3 -5.98 12.20 7.09
N LEU A 4 -6.34 11.30 6.17
CA LEU A 4 -6.27 9.84 6.36
C LEU A 4 -4.84 9.43 6.73
N LYS A 5 -4.69 8.53 7.69
CA LYS A 5 -3.41 7.92 8.06
C LYS A 5 -3.36 6.49 7.60
N CYS A 6 -2.24 6.06 7.01
CA CYS A 6 -2.04 4.68 6.57
C CYS A 6 -0.74 4.12 7.11
N LYS A 7 -0.62 2.80 7.13
CA LYS A 7 0.68 2.14 7.28
C LYS A 7 1.47 2.33 6.00
N HIS A 8 2.69 2.82 6.14
CA HIS A 8 3.64 3.04 5.06
C HIS A 8 4.89 2.19 5.29
N CYS A 9 5.36 1.53 4.25
CA CYS A 9 6.63 0.82 4.28
C CYS A 9 7.79 1.80 4.29
N SER A 10 8.54 1.81 5.40
CA SER A 10 9.69 2.70 5.58
C SER A 10 10.94 2.20 4.86
N ASP A 11 11.04 0.89 4.67
CA ASP A 11 12.06 0.26 3.83
C ASP A 11 11.45 -0.91 3.06
N ILE A 12 11.79 -1.00 1.77
CA ILE A 12 11.35 -2.07 0.88
C ILE A 12 12.62 -2.76 0.42
N GLN A 13 12.87 -3.96 0.95
CA GLN A 13 13.86 -4.85 0.35
C GLN A 13 13.40 -5.11 -1.08
N LYS A 14 14.27 -4.97 -2.09
CA LYS A 14 13.82 -5.00 -3.50
C LYS A 14 13.64 -6.42 -4.05
N MET A 15 14.25 -7.41 -3.41
CA MET A 15 14.26 -8.81 -3.86
C MET A 15 14.41 -9.73 -2.63
N PRO A 16 13.30 -10.24 -2.07
CA PRO A 16 11.89 -9.97 -2.39
C PRO A 16 11.42 -8.53 -2.07
N PRO A 17 10.42 -7.93 -2.78
CA PRO A 17 9.71 -6.68 -2.42
C PRO A 17 8.93 -6.81 -1.10
N TYR A 18 9.64 -6.97 0.01
CA TYR A 18 9.07 -7.19 1.32
C TYR A 18 9.39 -6.04 2.27
N CYS A 19 8.45 -5.79 3.17
CA CYS A 19 8.44 -4.67 4.08
C CYS A 19 8.22 -5.20 5.50
N GLU A 20 9.31 -5.31 6.27
CA GLU A 20 9.24 -5.71 7.68
C GLU A 20 8.85 -4.55 8.59
N LYS A 21 9.19 -3.32 8.19
CA LYS A 21 8.98 -2.12 8.98
C LYS A 21 7.93 -1.24 8.33
N THR A 22 6.87 -0.99 9.08
CA THR A 22 5.84 -0.03 8.71
C THR A 22 5.84 1.12 9.70
N GLU A 23 5.53 2.32 9.21
CA GLU A 23 5.33 3.52 10.00
C GLU A 23 3.96 4.12 9.69
N GLU A 24 3.40 4.88 10.63
CA GLU A 24 2.16 5.61 10.43
C GLU A 24 2.46 6.88 9.63
N ARG A 25 1.80 7.05 8.50
CA ARG A 25 2.01 8.21 7.64
C ARG A 25 0.69 8.88 7.31
N GLU A 26 0.64 10.19 7.54
CA GLU A 26 -0.46 11.03 7.08
C GLU A 26 -0.41 11.14 5.55
N CYS A 27 -1.54 10.85 4.91
CA CYS A 27 -1.66 10.87 3.47
C CYS A 27 -1.78 12.28 2.93
N SER A 28 -1.12 12.53 1.79
CA SER A 28 -1.20 13.82 1.10
C SER A 28 -2.58 14.05 0.49
N ILE A 29 -2.85 15.32 0.14
CA ILE A 29 -4.08 15.73 -0.53
C ILE A 29 -4.25 14.91 -1.83
N GLY A 30 -5.39 14.23 -1.96
CA GLY A 30 -5.71 13.36 -3.10
C GLY A 30 -5.46 11.86 -2.85
N SER A 31 -4.66 11.51 -1.84
CA SER A 31 -4.45 10.12 -1.42
C SER A 31 -5.40 9.77 -0.28
N ASN A 32 -6.64 9.47 -0.64
CA ASN A 32 -7.74 9.18 0.28
C ASN A 32 -7.99 7.68 0.50
N LYS A 33 -7.02 6.84 0.16
CA LYS A 33 -7.06 5.39 0.38
C LYS A 33 -5.75 4.91 0.98
N CYS A 34 -5.83 3.86 1.77
CA CYS A 34 -4.69 3.04 2.13
C CYS A 34 -4.64 1.83 1.19
N ILE A 35 -3.46 1.48 0.69
CA ILE A 35 -3.24 0.34 -0.21
C ILE A 35 -2.25 -0.65 0.40
N THR A 36 -2.55 -1.94 0.20
CA THR A 36 -1.64 -3.07 0.38
C THR A 36 -1.50 -3.78 -0.96
N ILE A 37 -0.26 -3.99 -1.39
CA ILE A 37 0.09 -4.62 -2.65
C ILE A 37 0.86 -5.90 -2.32
N ASP A 38 0.26 -7.04 -2.62
CA ASP A 38 0.86 -8.36 -2.42
C ASP A 38 1.42 -8.91 -3.74
N PHE A 39 2.68 -9.30 -3.72
CA PHE A 39 3.40 -9.86 -4.86
C PHE A 39 3.50 -11.38 -4.71
N ALA A 40 2.96 -12.12 -5.68
CA ALA A 40 3.07 -13.57 -5.75
C ALA A 40 4.48 -14.02 -6.23
N LYS A 41 4.69 -15.35 -6.36
CA LYS A 41 5.91 -15.93 -6.95
C LYS A 41 6.29 -15.24 -8.27
N PRO A 42 7.60 -15.01 -8.55
CA PRO A 42 8.78 -15.41 -7.76
C PRO A 42 9.29 -14.31 -6.81
N ALA A 43 8.69 -13.12 -6.85
CA ALA A 43 9.16 -11.98 -6.07
C ALA A 43 8.76 -12.09 -4.60
N TYR A 44 7.58 -12.62 -4.26
CA TYR A 44 7.08 -12.78 -2.88
C TYR A 44 7.21 -11.55 -1.99
N GLY A 45 6.18 -10.73 -1.88
CA GLY A 45 6.34 -9.49 -1.13
C GLY A 45 5.04 -8.80 -0.76
N GLN A 46 5.16 -7.79 0.08
CA GLN A 46 4.04 -6.93 0.46
C GLN A 46 4.53 -5.50 0.61
N VAL A 47 3.81 -4.55 0.02
CA VAL A 47 4.07 -3.12 0.13
C VAL A 47 2.81 -2.41 0.59
N ARG A 48 2.95 -1.49 1.56
CA ARG A 48 1.87 -0.70 2.14
C ARG A 48 2.15 0.79 1.97
N ARG A 49 1.16 1.57 1.55
CA ARG A 49 1.28 3.03 1.38
C ARG A 49 -0.08 3.72 1.31
N CYS A 50 -0.06 5.05 1.29
CA CYS A 50 -1.19 5.84 0.83
C CYS A 50 -1.35 5.69 -0.69
N ALA A 51 -2.60 5.73 -1.16
CA ALA A 51 -2.98 5.64 -2.55
C ALA A 51 -4.13 6.60 -2.87
N THR A 52 -4.23 6.93 -4.14
CA THR A 52 -5.42 7.54 -4.72
C THR A 52 -6.47 6.47 -5.04
N HIS A 53 -7.73 6.88 -5.16
CA HIS A 53 -8.80 5.98 -5.61
C HIS A 53 -8.47 5.28 -6.93
N ARG A 54 -7.83 5.99 -7.87
CA ARG A 54 -7.45 5.44 -9.18
C ARG A 54 -6.44 4.29 -9.06
N GLU A 55 -5.45 4.41 -8.19
CA GLU A 55 -4.46 3.35 -7.98
C GLU A 55 -5.08 2.07 -7.40
N CYS A 56 -6.20 2.18 -6.68
CA CYS A 56 -6.95 1.03 -6.18
C CYS A 56 -7.75 0.30 -7.26
N GLU A 57 -8.10 0.98 -8.35
CA GLU A 57 -8.90 0.45 -9.46
C GLU A 57 -8.05 0.06 -10.67
N ASP A 58 -6.76 0.41 -10.66
CA ASP A 58 -5.84 0.11 -11.75
C ASP A 58 -5.70 -1.41 -11.95
N LYS A 59 -5.72 -1.82 -13.22
CA LYS A 59 -5.52 -3.23 -13.60
C LYS A 59 -4.08 -3.61 -13.35
N VAL A 60 -3.86 -4.53 -12.40
CA VAL A 60 -2.55 -5.10 -12.12
C VAL A 60 -2.37 -6.47 -12.78
N PRO A 61 -1.12 -6.91 -13.00
CA PRO A 61 -0.82 -8.28 -13.43
C PRO A 61 -1.40 -9.31 -12.46
N SER A 62 -1.68 -10.52 -12.93
CA SER A 62 -2.22 -11.61 -12.10
C SER A 62 -1.32 -12.05 -10.94
N GLN A 63 -0.04 -11.66 -10.98
CA GLN A 63 0.95 -11.89 -9.93
C GLN A 63 0.90 -10.84 -8.81
N VAL A 64 0.00 -9.86 -8.90
CA VAL A 64 -0.14 -8.78 -7.94
C VAL A 64 -1.58 -8.74 -7.45
N GLN A 65 -1.77 -8.65 -6.14
CA GLN A 65 -3.06 -8.42 -5.52
C GLN A 65 -3.07 -7.04 -4.87
N ILE A 66 -4.13 -6.28 -5.11
CA ILE A 66 -4.35 -4.97 -4.49
C ILE A 66 -5.48 -5.09 -3.49
N HIS A 67 -5.23 -4.59 -2.28
CA HIS A 67 -6.22 -4.41 -1.24
C HIS A 67 -6.27 -2.94 -0.85
N CYS A 68 -7.46 -2.33 -0.91
CA CYS A 68 -7.64 -0.93 -0.55
C CYS A 68 -8.74 -0.73 0.49
N CYS A 69 -8.55 0.29 1.33
CA CYS A 69 -9.48 0.69 2.39
C CYS A 69 -9.36 2.22 2.64
N ASP A 70 -10.31 2.81 3.36
CA ASP A 70 -10.42 4.26 3.63
C ASP A 70 -10.54 4.62 5.12
N GLU A 71 -10.20 3.68 5.99
CA GLU A 71 -10.13 3.90 7.43
C GLU A 71 -8.67 4.11 7.87
N ASP A 72 -8.47 4.82 8.98
CA ASP A 72 -7.12 5.05 9.50
C ASP A 72 -6.40 3.72 9.81
N LEU A 73 -5.18 3.57 9.29
CA LEU A 73 -4.25 2.45 9.53
C LEU A 73 -4.79 1.06 9.12
N CYS A 74 -5.77 1.02 8.22
CA CYS A 74 -6.45 -0.22 7.81
C CYS A 74 -5.60 -1.17 6.96
N ASN A 75 -4.50 -0.70 6.35
CA ASN A 75 -3.68 -1.46 5.42
C ASN A 75 -2.50 -2.22 6.08
#